data_AF-A0A0Q6MAW3-F1
#
_entry.id   AF-A0A0Q6MAW3-F1
#
_cell.length_a   1.000
_cell.length_b   1.000
_cell.length_c   1.000
_cell.angle_alpha   90.00
_cell.angle_beta   90.00
_cell.angle_gamma   90.00
#
_symmetry.space_group_name_H-M   'P 1'
#
loop_
_entity.id
_entity.type
_entity.pdbx_description
1 polymer ?
#
loop_
_entity_poly.entity_id
_entity_poly.type
_entity_poly.pdbx_seq_one_letter_code
_entity_poly.pdbx_strand_id
1 'polypeptide(L)'
;MTAPQTAPHSAAELDALQTRFALRLSARLTEQSQAVSPDISERLRFAREQALERARTKLAAETAGSTSRSGASLALLGGWGVKIASVLPLVVLAAGLILIQRWHSSSQISAAAEIDASLLSDDVPPDAYSDPGFVEFLKTPRD
;
A
#
# COMPACT_ATOMS: atom_id res chain seq x y z
N MET A 1 -9.45 -20.83 40.83
CA MET A 1 -9.82 -19.63 40.05
C MET A 1 -8.54 -19.08 39.45
N THR A 2 -8.18 -19.57 38.26
CA THR A 2 -6.92 -19.23 37.58
C THR A 2 -7.32 -18.71 36.20
N ALA A 3 -7.19 -17.40 35.99
CA ALA A 3 -7.58 -16.74 34.75
C ALA A 3 -6.63 -17.13 33.60
N PRO A 4 -7.12 -17.27 32.35
CA PRO A 4 -6.28 -17.54 31.20
C PRO A 4 -5.48 -16.29 30.81
N GLN A 5 -4.15 -16.36 30.90
CA GLN A 5 -3.23 -15.38 30.32
C GLN A 5 -3.28 -15.50 28.80
N THR A 6 -3.86 -14.51 28.11
CA THR A 6 -3.80 -14.39 26.66
C THR A 6 -3.38 -12.95 26.30
N ALA A 7 -2.52 -12.83 25.28
CA ALA A 7 -2.23 -11.60 24.51
C ALA A 7 -1.11 -10.63 24.97
N PRO A 8 0.16 -11.10 25.07
CA PRO A 8 1.25 -10.28 24.49
C PRO A 8 2.17 -11.02 23.50
N HIS A 9 2.09 -12.36 23.42
CA HIS A 9 2.99 -13.17 22.61
C HIS A 9 2.82 -12.96 21.09
N SER A 10 1.59 -12.76 20.61
CA SER A 10 1.32 -12.58 19.18
C SER A 10 1.93 -11.29 18.61
N ALA A 11 1.86 -10.18 19.34
CA ALA A 11 2.43 -8.90 18.88
C ALA A 11 3.97 -8.95 18.82
N ALA A 12 4.61 -9.56 19.82
CA ALA A 12 6.06 -9.74 19.85
C ALA A 12 6.54 -10.73 18.76
N GLU A 13 5.78 -11.78 18.48
CA GLU A 13 6.05 -12.71 17.39
C GLU A 13 5.95 -12.05 16.01
N LEU A 14 4.95 -11.20 15.80
CA LEU A 14 4.81 -10.40 14.57
C LEU A 14 5.97 -9.43 14.38
N ASP A 15 6.41 -8.73 15.43
CA ASP A 15 7.57 -7.83 15.37
C ASP A 15 8.88 -8.58 15.07
N ALA A 16 9.05 -9.76 15.66
CA ALA A 16 10.19 -10.63 15.37
C ALA A 16 10.19 -11.13 13.91
N LEU A 17 9.02 -11.47 13.37
CA LEU A 17 8.87 -11.85 11.96
C LEU A 17 9.14 -10.67 11.02
N GLN A 18 8.60 -9.50 11.32
CA GLN A 18 8.83 -8.26 10.57
C GLN A 18 10.32 -7.90 10.55
N THR A 19 10.99 -7.96 11.70
CA THR A 19 12.43 -7.69 11.81
C THR A 19 13.25 -8.65 10.96
N ARG A 20 12.95 -9.95 11.01
CA ARG A 20 13.62 -10.97 10.18
C ARG A 20 13.40 -10.71 8.69
N PHE A 21 12.19 -10.33 8.30
CA PHE A 21 11.88 -9.98 6.92
C PHE A 21 12.65 -8.72 6.48
N ALA A 22 12.63 -7.66 7.28
CA ALA A 22 13.33 -6.42 7.01
C ALA A 22 14.84 -6.63 6.85
N LEU A 23 15.46 -7.46 7.70
CA LEU A 23 16.88 -7.81 7.61
C LEU A 23 17.19 -8.62 6.34
N ARG A 24 16.34 -9.58 5.96
CA ARG A 24 16.52 -10.34 4.70
C ARG A 24 16.39 -9.44 3.48
N LEU A 25 15.39 -8.56 3.48
CA LEU A 25 15.15 -7.63 2.39
C LEU A 25 16.30 -6.63 2.26
N SER A 26 16.76 -6.04 3.36
CA SER A 26 17.88 -5.09 3.33
C SER A 26 19.18 -5.77 2.90
N ALA A 27 19.44 -7.00 3.33
CA ALA A 27 20.60 -7.77 2.89
C ALA A 27 20.56 -8.02 1.36
N ARG A 28 19.41 -8.45 0.82
CA ARG A 28 19.24 -8.66 -0.62
C ARG A 28 19.36 -7.38 -1.44
N LEU A 29 18.75 -6.29 -0.98
CA LEU A 29 18.88 -4.98 -1.63
C LEU A 29 20.33 -4.48 -1.62
N THR A 30 21.06 -4.74 -0.54
CA THR A 30 22.47 -4.36 -0.41
C THR A 30 23.36 -5.19 -1.33
N GLU A 31 23.11 -6.50 -1.41
CA GLU A 31 23.82 -7.38 -2.34
C GLU A 31 23.57 -6.96 -3.80
N GLN A 32 22.32 -6.68 -4.15
CA GLN A 32 21.95 -6.27 -5.50
C GLN A 32 22.44 -4.85 -5.85
N SER A 33 22.55 -3.94 -4.89
CA SER A 33 23.12 -2.61 -5.12
C SER A 33 24.62 -2.66 -5.42
N GLN A 34 25.34 -3.65 -4.88
CA GLN A 34 26.76 -3.89 -5.19
C GLN A 34 26.96 -4.54 -6.56
N ALA A 35 25.95 -5.24 -7.08
CA ALA A 35 25.96 -5.84 -8.42
C ALA A 35 25.64 -4.83 -9.55
N VAL A 36 25.40 -3.55 -9.22
CA VAL A 36 25.12 -2.51 -10.21
C VAL A 36 26.38 -2.20 -11.03
N SER A 37 26.21 -2.12 -12.35
CA SER A 37 27.31 -1.81 -13.28
C SER A 37 28.01 -0.49 -12.91
N PRO A 38 29.34 -0.40 -13.02
CA PRO A 38 30.10 0.82 -12.69
C PRO A 38 29.59 2.08 -13.39
N ASP A 39 29.17 2.00 -14.67
CA ASP A 39 28.61 3.13 -15.42
C ASP A 39 27.34 3.71 -14.76
N ILE A 40 26.45 2.84 -14.28
CA ILE A 40 25.21 3.26 -13.61
C ILE A 40 25.54 3.91 -12.26
N SER A 41 26.50 3.37 -11.52
CA SER A 41 26.97 3.95 -10.26
C SER A 41 27.56 5.34 -10.46
N GLU A 42 28.34 5.55 -11.54
CA GLU A 42 28.88 6.86 -11.89
C GLU A 42 27.78 7.85 -12.28
N ARG A 43 26.82 7.44 -13.12
CA ARG A 43 25.68 8.28 -13.50
C ARG A 43 24.82 8.68 -12.30
N LEU A 44 24.61 7.75 -11.35
CA LEU A 44 23.92 8.03 -10.09
C LEU A 44 24.71 8.99 -9.21
N ARG A 45 26.05 8.86 -9.16
CA ARG A 45 26.92 9.81 -8.44
C ARG A 45 26.79 11.21 -9.02
N PHE A 46 26.90 11.36 -10.34
CA PHE A 46 26.70 12.65 -11.01
C PHE A 46 25.29 13.22 -10.77
N ALA A 47 24.25 12.39 -10.86
CA ALA A 47 22.88 12.82 -10.58
C ALA A 47 22.71 13.27 -9.12
N ARG A 48 23.34 12.57 -8.16
CA ARG A 48 23.34 12.94 -6.74
C ARG A 48 24.06 14.25 -6.49
N GLU A 49 25.25 14.45 -7.06
CA GLU A 49 25.99 15.71 -6.95
C GLU A 49 25.16 16.87 -7.53
N GLN A 50 24.55 16.67 -8.70
CA GLN A 50 23.68 17.67 -9.31
C GLN A 50 22.42 17.96 -8.48
N ALA A 51 21.83 16.95 -7.83
CA ALA A 51 20.70 17.11 -6.93
C ALA A 51 21.09 17.84 -5.65
N LEU A 52 22.27 17.58 -5.10
CA LEU A 52 22.80 18.26 -3.92
C LEU A 52 23.11 19.73 -4.21
N GLU A 53 23.70 20.05 -5.36
CA GLU A 53 23.92 21.44 -5.78
C GLU A 53 22.58 22.18 -5.97
N ARG A 54 21.56 21.51 -6.56
CA ARG A 54 20.19 22.05 -6.61
C ARG A 54 19.57 22.22 -5.24
N ALA A 55 19.82 21.30 -4.30
CA ALA A 55 19.30 21.40 -2.94
C ALA A 55 19.98 22.54 -2.16
N ARG A 56 21.30 22.71 -2.32
CA ARG A 56 22.07 23.82 -1.73
C ARG A 56 21.64 25.17 -2.28
N THR A 57 21.45 25.30 -3.58
CA THR A 57 20.94 26.55 -4.19
C THR A 57 19.49 26.82 -3.79
N LYS A 58 18.66 25.79 -3.59
CA LYS A 58 17.33 25.94 -2.99
C LYS A 58 17.42 26.45 -1.55
N LEU A 59 18.22 25.80 -0.71
CA LEU A 59 18.39 26.17 0.70
C LEU A 59 18.99 27.58 0.84
N ALA A 60 20.00 27.92 0.06
CA ALA A 60 20.58 29.27 0.02
C ALA A 60 19.56 30.34 -0.43
N ALA A 61 18.67 29.99 -1.38
CA ALA A 61 17.59 30.88 -1.80
C ALA A 61 16.41 30.91 -0.83
N GLU A 62 16.24 29.89 0.01
CA GLU A 62 15.26 29.86 1.11
C GLU A 62 15.74 30.73 2.27
N THR A 63 17.04 30.67 2.59
CA THR A 63 17.69 31.57 3.55
C THR A 63 17.71 33.03 3.08
N ALA A 64 17.85 33.28 1.76
CA ALA A 64 17.75 34.61 1.17
C ALA A 64 16.31 35.05 0.83
N GLY A 65 15.33 34.16 0.99
CA GLY A 65 14.01 34.29 0.37
C GLY A 65 12.88 33.81 1.27
N SER A 66 12.86 34.25 2.53
CA SER A 66 11.61 34.28 3.30
C SER A 66 10.60 35.29 2.75
N THR A 67 10.98 36.07 1.73
CA THR A 67 10.11 36.97 0.99
C THR A 67 10.24 36.69 -0.51
N SER A 68 9.19 36.18 -1.13
CA SER A 68 8.96 36.24 -2.58
C SER A 68 9.82 35.34 -3.50
N ARG A 69 9.73 34.01 -3.36
CA ARG A 69 10.06 33.10 -4.49
C ARG A 69 8.88 32.38 -5.13
N SER A 70 7.71 32.44 -4.49
CA SER A 70 6.45 32.05 -5.13
C SER A 70 6.09 32.97 -6.32
N GLY A 71 6.50 34.25 -6.28
CA GLY A 71 6.23 35.22 -7.35
C GLY A 71 7.25 35.24 -8.49
N ALA A 72 8.48 34.78 -8.28
CA ALA A 72 9.57 34.95 -9.25
C ALA A 72 9.44 34.03 -10.49
N SER A 73 8.89 32.83 -10.34
CA SER A 73 8.56 31.95 -11.47
C SER A 73 7.24 32.35 -12.17
N LEU A 74 6.35 33.05 -11.47
CA LEU A 74 5.09 33.58 -12.01
C LEU A 74 5.31 34.87 -12.84
N ALA A 75 6.32 35.67 -12.50
CA ALA A 75 6.66 36.90 -13.23
C ALA A 75 7.23 36.63 -14.64
N LEU A 76 7.80 35.45 -14.88
CA LEU A 76 8.41 35.07 -16.17
C LEU A 76 7.40 34.64 -17.24
N LEU A 77 6.12 34.43 -16.89
CA LEU A 77 5.11 33.88 -17.81
C LEU A 77 4.01 34.88 -18.23
N GLY A 78 4.13 36.15 -17.86
CA GLY A 78 3.12 37.17 -18.17
C GLY A 78 1.74 36.86 -17.55
N GLY A 79 0.83 37.84 -17.56
CA GLY A 79 -0.45 37.77 -16.85
C GLY A 79 -1.36 36.57 -17.21
N TRP A 80 -1.14 35.91 -18.35
CA TRP A 80 -1.86 34.69 -18.73
C TRP A 80 -1.27 33.42 -18.10
N GLY A 81 0.06 33.35 -17.92
CA GLY A 81 0.72 32.21 -17.29
C GLY A 81 0.39 32.04 -15.80
N VAL A 82 0.10 33.15 -15.12
CA VAL A 82 -0.34 33.13 -13.71
C VAL A 82 -1.66 32.37 -13.53
N LYS A 83 -2.59 32.49 -14.49
CA LYS A 83 -3.88 31.77 -14.44
C LYS A 83 -3.70 30.27 -14.62
N ILE A 84 -2.81 29.85 -15.52
CA ILE A 84 -2.53 28.43 -15.79
C ILE A 84 -1.73 27.81 -14.63
N ALA A 85 -0.79 28.55 -14.06
CA ALA A 85 0.00 28.10 -12.91
C ALA A 85 -0.87 27.85 -11.66
N SER A 86 -1.96 28.60 -11.48
CA SER A 86 -2.90 28.39 -10.37
C SER A 86 -3.72 27.10 -10.50
N VAL A 87 -3.97 26.60 -11.72
CA VAL A 87 -4.77 25.39 -11.97
C VAL A 87 -3.91 24.12 -11.93
N LEU A 88 -2.63 24.24 -12.25
CA LEU A 88 -1.67 23.14 -12.29
C LEU A 88 -1.60 22.27 -11.02
N PRO A 89 -1.50 22.81 -9.78
CA PRO A 89 -1.45 21.98 -8.57
C PRO A 89 -2.75 21.19 -8.34
N LEU A 90 -3.90 21.74 -8.76
CA LEU A 90 -5.21 21.10 -8.64
C LEU A 90 -5.32 19.90 -9.61
N VAL A 91 -4.78 20.03 -10.81
CA VAL A 91 -4.70 18.94 -11.80
C VAL A 91 -3.76 17.83 -11.33
N VAL A 92 -2.58 18.19 -10.82
CA VAL A 92 -1.62 17.22 -10.26
C VAL A 92 -2.22 16.46 -9.07
N LEU A 93 -2.93 17.16 -8.18
CA LEU A 93 -3.62 16.56 -7.05
C LEU A 93 -4.68 15.55 -7.52
N ALA A 94 -5.54 15.94 -8.46
CA ALA A 94 -6.57 15.06 -9.00
C ALA A 94 -5.96 13.83 -9.70
N ALA A 95 -4.91 14.02 -10.50
CA ALA A 95 -4.20 12.93 -11.16
C ALA A 95 -3.55 11.97 -10.15
N GLY A 96 -2.90 12.50 -9.11
CA GLY A 96 -2.32 11.71 -8.03
C GLY A 96 -3.38 10.89 -7.29
N LEU A 97 -4.54 11.50 -6.99
CA LEU A 97 -5.65 10.82 -6.31
C LEU A 97 -6.23 9.67 -7.15
N ILE A 98 -6.43 9.90 -8.46
CA ILE A 98 -6.91 8.87 -9.41
C ILE A 98 -5.90 7.72 -9.51
N LEU A 99 -4.60 8.04 -9.57
CA LEU A 99 -3.54 7.03 -9.68
C LEU A 99 -3.49 6.12 -8.45
N ILE A 100 -3.60 6.69 -7.25
CA ILE A 100 -3.67 5.94 -5.98
C ILE A 100 -4.92 5.07 -5.94
N GLN A 101 -6.07 5.60 -6.37
CA GLN A 101 -7.33 4.85 -6.37
C GLN A 101 -7.28 3.63 -7.31
N ARG A 102 -6.65 3.76 -8.49
CA ARG A 102 -6.47 2.63 -9.41
C ARG A 102 -5.63 1.50 -8.80
N TRP A 103 -4.63 1.84 -7.99
CA TRP A 103 -3.81 0.84 -7.30
C TRP A 103 -4.59 0.07 -6.24
N HIS A 104 -5.66 0.64 -5.68
CA HIS A 104 -6.46 0.03 -4.61
C HIS A 104 -7.58 -0.90 -5.12
N SER A 105 -7.78 -1.02 -6.44
CA SER A 105 -8.90 -1.80 -7.00
C SER A 105 -8.66 -3.31 -7.13
N SER A 106 -7.55 -3.86 -6.61
CA SER A 106 -7.24 -5.30 -6.76
C SER A 106 -7.28 -6.14 -5.47
N SER A 107 -7.67 -5.59 -4.32
CA SER A 107 -7.50 -6.33 -3.04
C SER A 107 -8.73 -6.46 -2.15
N GLN A 108 -9.95 -6.08 -2.58
CA GLN A 108 -11.12 -6.10 -1.69
C GLN A 108 -12.21 -7.13 -1.99
N ILE A 109 -12.03 -8.06 -2.95
CA ILE A 109 -13.12 -9.00 -3.30
C ILE A 109 -12.83 -10.47 -2.91
N SER A 110 -11.58 -10.85 -2.60
CA SER A 110 -11.28 -12.27 -2.34
C SER A 110 -11.34 -12.67 -0.85
N ALA A 111 -11.30 -11.74 0.09
CA ALA A 111 -11.27 -12.07 1.52
C ALA A 111 -12.66 -12.33 2.15
N ALA A 112 -13.75 -11.87 1.50
CA ALA A 112 -15.11 -12.06 2.01
C ALA A 112 -15.77 -13.36 1.52
N ALA A 113 -15.26 -13.98 0.45
CA ALA A 113 -15.82 -15.19 -0.13
C ALA A 113 -15.34 -16.48 0.55
N GLU A 114 -14.11 -16.50 1.07
CA GLU A 114 -13.53 -17.68 1.72
C GLU A 114 -14.32 -18.09 2.98
N ILE A 115 -14.80 -17.09 3.74
CA ILE A 115 -15.54 -17.31 4.99
C ILE A 115 -16.93 -17.89 4.71
N ASP A 116 -17.67 -17.32 3.75
CA ASP A 116 -19.02 -17.78 3.39
C ASP A 116 -19.01 -19.16 2.70
N ALA A 117 -17.97 -19.46 1.91
CA ALA A 117 -17.78 -20.77 1.32
C ALA A 117 -17.56 -21.85 2.37
N SER A 118 -16.76 -21.57 3.41
CA SER A 118 -16.56 -22.51 4.53
C SER A 118 -17.83 -22.76 5.35
N LEU A 119 -18.76 -21.80 5.36
CA LEU A 119 -20.04 -21.89 6.05
C LEU A 119 -21.12 -22.58 5.20
N LEU A 120 -21.03 -22.49 3.86
CA LEU A 120 -21.92 -23.19 2.91
C LEU A 120 -21.45 -24.61 2.56
N SER A 121 -20.17 -24.94 2.79
CA SER A 121 -19.56 -26.24 2.49
C SER A 121 -19.31 -27.11 3.72
N ASP A 122 -19.82 -26.74 4.89
CA ASP A 122 -19.79 -27.63 6.05
C ASP A 122 -20.69 -28.84 5.73
N ASP A 123 -20.04 -30.00 5.66
CA ASP A 123 -20.62 -31.24 5.15
C ASP A 123 -21.55 -31.79 6.23
N VAL A 124 -22.86 -31.79 5.95
CA VAL A 124 -23.83 -32.35 6.90
C VAL A 124 -23.54 -33.84 7.03
N PRO A 125 -23.18 -34.33 8.24
CA PRO A 125 -22.78 -35.71 8.42
C PRO A 125 -23.92 -36.66 7.98
N PRO A 126 -23.60 -37.81 7.37
CA PRO A 126 -24.59 -38.73 6.78
C PRO A 126 -25.64 -39.25 7.78
N ASP A 127 -25.40 -39.09 9.08
CA ASP A 127 -26.35 -39.45 10.14
C ASP A 127 -27.59 -38.52 10.18
N ALA A 128 -27.53 -37.32 9.59
CA ALA A 128 -28.67 -36.41 9.51
C ALA A 128 -29.79 -36.91 8.56
N TYR A 129 -29.44 -37.76 7.60
CA TYR A 129 -30.42 -38.40 6.71
C TYR A 129 -31.17 -39.57 7.36
N SER A 130 -30.77 -39.98 8.57
CA SER A 130 -31.36 -41.10 9.29
C SER A 130 -32.38 -40.68 10.37
N ASP A 131 -32.79 -39.40 10.40
CA ASP A 131 -33.78 -38.93 11.36
C ASP A 131 -35.13 -39.66 11.12
N PRO A 132 -35.70 -40.33 12.14
CA PRO A 132 -37.00 -41.00 12.05
C PRO A 132 -38.13 -40.13 11.44
N GLY A 133 -38.06 -38.80 11.55
CA GLY A 133 -39.03 -37.90 10.93
C GLY A 133 -39.05 -37.89 9.39
N PHE A 134 -37.90 -38.07 8.72
CA PHE A 134 -37.82 -38.08 7.25
C PHE A 134 -38.44 -39.34 6.65
N VAL A 135 -38.37 -40.45 7.39
CA VAL A 135 -38.98 -41.73 7.02
C VAL A 135 -40.51 -41.66 7.06
N GLU A 136 -41.08 -40.79 7.90
CA GLU A 136 -42.52 -40.53 7.99
C GLU A 136 -43.03 -39.68 6.80
N PHE A 137 -42.20 -38.74 6.33
CA PHE A 137 -42.46 -37.97 5.11
C PHE A 137 -42.52 -38.86 3.85
N LEU A 138 -41.62 -39.85 3.73
CA LEU A 138 -41.64 -40.82 2.63
C LEU A 138 -42.80 -41.83 2.72
N LYS A 139 -43.36 -42.04 3.91
CA LYS A 139 -44.49 -42.96 4.15
C LYS A 139 -45.86 -42.35 3.90
N THR A 140 -45.93 -41.06 3.60
CA THR A 140 -47.18 -40.43 3.19
C THR A 140 -47.18 -40.27 1.66
N PRO A 141 -47.55 -41.30 0.88
CA PRO A 141 -47.93 -41.08 -0.50
C PRO A 141 -49.13 -40.14 -0.48
N ARG A 142 -48.92 -38.94 -1.00
CA ARG A 142 -50.00 -37.98 -1.23
C ARG A 142 -50.79 -38.50 -2.43
N ASP A 143 -51.98 -39.00 -2.18
CA ASP A 143 -53.00 -39.21 -3.23
C ASP A 143 -53.35 -37.87 -3.91
#